data_AF-A0A3S0MSC2-F1
#
_entry.id   AF-A0A3S0MSC2-F1
#
_cell.length_a   1.000
_cell.length_b   1.000
_cell.length_c   1.000
_cell.angle_alpha   90.00
_cell.angle_beta   90.00
_cell.angle_gamma   90.00
#
_symmetry.space_group_name_H-M   'P 1'
#
loop_
_entity.id
_entity.type
_entity.pdbx_description
1 polymer ?
#
loop_
_entity_poly.entity_id
_entity_poly.type
_entity_poly.pdbx_seq_one_letter_code
_entity_poly.pdbx_strand_id
1 'polypeptide(L)'
;MALNIPLVNDQTSRTVLKMLNLEASQLSLPESQQLLKGGLAAYVVLQAGAQFFSHSIVVSIFYGVASAAVLYGATFYLLRYLGQEQKFVKTLTAMAIMGAIAALAYIILHLIVGVALPPPLPTERLARFLLFPIIVWVAFMYAFLLRHVSLRPIPAFVTAALYVIAIEVVLAAIKF
;
A
#
# COMPACT_ATOMS: atom_id res chain seq x y z
N MET A 1 24.86 -5.94 20.56
CA MET A 1 24.51 -7.23 19.92
C MET A 1 23.38 -6.96 18.94
N ALA A 2 23.63 -7.10 17.63
CA ALA A 2 22.59 -6.94 16.62
C ALA A 2 21.64 -8.15 16.71
N LEU A 3 20.34 -7.89 16.90
CA LEU A 3 19.31 -8.94 16.83
C LEU A 3 19.32 -9.52 15.40
N ASN A 4 19.89 -10.71 15.25
CA ASN A 4 19.85 -11.48 14.02
C ASN A 4 18.44 -12.08 13.88
N ILE A 5 17.52 -11.31 13.30
CA ILE A 5 16.18 -11.79 12.94
C ILE A 5 16.34 -12.52 11.59
N PRO A 6 16.20 -13.85 11.53
CA PRO A 6 16.49 -14.64 10.33
C PRO A 6 15.63 -14.28 9.11
N LEU A 7 14.51 -13.56 9.30
CA LEU A 7 13.65 -13.01 8.24
C LEU A 7 14.23 -11.76 7.53
N VAL A 8 15.24 -11.10 8.10
CA VAL A 8 15.84 -9.86 7.55
C VAL A 8 17.04 -10.16 6.64
N ASN A 9 17.52 -11.41 6.62
CA ASN A 9 18.72 -11.79 5.90
C ASN A 9 18.51 -12.08 4.41
N ASP A 10 17.26 -12.15 3.95
CA ASP A 10 16.92 -12.33 2.54
C ASP A 10 17.14 -11.02 1.76
N GLN A 11 17.63 -11.16 0.52
CA GLN A 11 17.87 -10.02 -0.37
C GLN A 11 16.60 -9.15 -0.56
N THR A 12 15.43 -9.79 -0.55
CA THR A 12 14.12 -9.13 -0.70
C THR A 12 13.75 -8.25 0.50
N SER A 13 13.91 -8.73 1.74
CA SER A 13 13.57 -7.97 2.95
C SER A 13 14.47 -6.75 3.10
N ARG A 14 15.77 -6.88 2.78
CA ARG A 14 16.71 -5.75 2.78
C ARG A 14 16.32 -4.70 1.74
N THR A 15 15.89 -5.13 0.55
CA THR A 15 15.42 -4.20 -0.49
C THR A 15 14.17 -3.46 -0.03
N VAL A 16 13.20 -4.14 0.59
CA VAL A 16 11.99 -3.50 1.13
C VAL A 16 12.34 -2.46 2.20
N LEU A 17 13.26 -2.75 3.12
CA LEU A 17 13.73 -1.78 4.11
C LEU A 17 14.40 -0.56 3.47
N LYS A 18 15.24 -0.77 2.45
CA LYS A 18 15.83 0.33 1.70
C LYS A 18 14.78 1.15 0.94
N MET A 19 13.73 0.51 0.44
CA MET A 19 12.62 1.23 -0.21
C MET A 19 11.82 2.07 0.80
N LEU A 20 11.60 1.57 2.02
CA LEU A 20 11.00 2.34 3.11
C LEU A 20 11.83 3.58 3.48
N ASN A 21 13.15 3.45 3.45
CA ASN A 21 14.08 4.56 3.66
C ASN A 21 14.29 5.44 2.43
N LEU A 22 13.58 5.19 1.32
CA LEU A 22 13.74 5.89 0.04
C LEU A 22 15.14 5.75 -0.60
N GLU A 23 15.93 4.76 -0.17
CA GLU A 23 17.28 4.47 -0.67
C GLU A 23 17.27 3.51 -1.87
N ALA A 24 16.19 2.76 -2.06
CA ALA A 24 16.02 1.83 -3.17
C ALA A 24 14.69 2.03 -3.89
N SER A 25 14.69 1.79 -5.20
CA SER A 25 13.50 1.84 -6.06
C SER A 25 12.95 0.43 -6.30
N GLN A 26 11.72 0.32 -6.83
CA GLN A 26 11.17 -0.95 -7.33
C GLN A 26 12.11 -1.70 -8.28
N LEU A 27 13.03 -1.01 -8.97
CA LEU A 27 13.98 -1.65 -9.90
C LEU A 27 14.93 -2.63 -9.19
N SER A 28 15.17 -2.42 -7.90
CA SER A 28 16.02 -3.26 -7.05
C SER A 28 15.33 -4.56 -6.59
N LEU A 29 14.02 -4.71 -6.84
CA LEU A 29 13.31 -5.95 -6.52
C LEU A 29 13.62 -7.05 -7.55
N PRO A 30 13.73 -8.32 -7.11
CA PRO A 30 13.83 -9.44 -8.03
C PRO A 30 12.55 -9.55 -8.86
N GLU A 31 12.72 -9.90 -10.14
CA GLU A 31 11.59 -10.14 -11.02
C GLU A 31 11.04 -11.55 -10.78
N SER A 32 10.19 -11.69 -9.77
CA SER A 32 9.60 -12.96 -9.38
C SER A 32 8.08 -12.89 -9.34
N GLN A 33 7.42 -13.75 -10.11
CA GLN A 33 5.96 -13.88 -10.05
C GLN A 33 5.47 -14.39 -8.69
N GLN A 34 6.29 -15.16 -7.97
CA GLN A 34 5.94 -15.60 -6.61
C GLN A 34 5.90 -14.41 -5.64
N LEU A 35 6.86 -13.48 -5.75
CA LEU A 35 6.86 -12.25 -4.94
C LEU A 35 5.68 -11.35 -5.28
N LEU A 36 5.30 -11.24 -6.55
CA LEU A 36 4.11 -10.50 -6.95
C LEU A 36 2.84 -11.09 -6.34
N LYS A 37 2.64 -12.40 -6.47
CA LYS A 37 1.47 -13.09 -5.90
C LYS A 37 1.44 -12.96 -4.37
N GLY A 38 2.59 -13.12 -3.71
CA GLY A 38 2.72 -12.96 -2.27
C GLY A 38 2.42 -11.53 -1.82
N GLY A 39 2.97 -10.52 -2.51
CA GLY A 39 2.74 -9.10 -2.22
C GLY A 39 1.30 -8.69 -2.43
N LEU A 40 0.66 -9.13 -3.51
CA LEU A 40 -0.78 -8.89 -3.75
C LEU A 40 -1.66 -9.61 -2.74
N ALA A 41 -1.36 -10.86 -2.40
CA ALA A 41 -2.12 -11.59 -1.38
C ALA A 41 -2.01 -10.89 -0.01
N ALA A 42 -0.82 -10.47 0.39
CA ALA A 42 -0.60 -9.71 1.61
C ALA A 42 -1.35 -8.37 1.57
N TYR A 43 -1.32 -7.66 0.44
CA TYR A 43 -2.06 -6.41 0.25
C TYR A 43 -3.58 -6.62 0.42
N VAL A 44 -4.16 -7.62 -0.24
CA VAL A 44 -5.60 -7.93 -0.15
C VAL A 44 -6.00 -8.25 1.28
N VAL A 45 -5.25 -9.14 1.95
CA VAL A 45 -5.56 -9.59 3.31
C VAL A 45 -5.46 -8.42 4.29
N LEU A 46 -4.43 -7.58 4.19
CA LEU A 46 -4.25 -6.46 5.10
C LEU A 46 -5.22 -5.31 4.81
N GLN A 47 -5.56 -5.05 3.55
CA GLN A 47 -6.60 -4.07 3.21
C GLN A 47 -7.98 -4.52 3.68
N ALA A 48 -8.31 -5.81 3.54
CA ALA A 48 -9.54 -6.35 4.10
C ALA A 48 -9.53 -6.28 5.63
N GLY A 49 -8.40 -6.59 6.27
CA GLY A 49 -8.24 -6.47 7.72
C GLY A 49 -8.38 -5.04 8.24
N ALA A 50 -7.82 -4.07 7.51
CA ALA A 50 -8.01 -2.65 7.76
C ALA A 50 -9.49 -2.27 7.71
N GLN A 51 -10.17 -2.64 6.63
CA GLN A 51 -11.56 -2.25 6.42
C GLN A 51 -12.55 -2.93 7.40
N PHE A 52 -12.20 -4.08 7.94
CA PHE A 52 -12.99 -4.81 8.94
C PHE A 52 -13.29 -4.00 10.22
N PHE A 53 -12.44 -3.04 10.59
CA PHE A 53 -12.72 -2.18 11.75
C PHE A 53 -13.87 -1.20 11.51
N SER A 54 -14.21 -0.93 10.24
CA SER A 54 -15.24 0.06 9.86
C SER A 54 -16.45 -0.54 9.15
N HIS A 55 -16.34 -1.75 8.60
CA HIS A 55 -17.37 -2.38 7.76
C HIS A 55 -17.54 -3.88 8.04
N SER A 56 -18.63 -4.45 7.50
CA SER A 56 -18.89 -5.89 7.60
C SER A 56 -17.84 -6.73 6.88
N ILE A 57 -17.64 -7.98 7.33
CA ILE A 57 -16.62 -8.91 6.79
C ILE A 57 -16.71 -9.03 5.27
N VAL A 58 -17.92 -9.13 4.72
CA VAL A 58 -18.16 -9.29 3.29
C VAL A 58 -17.72 -8.05 2.52
N VAL A 59 -18.05 -6.86 3.01
CA VAL A 59 -17.66 -5.58 2.39
C VAL A 59 -16.15 -5.40 2.45
N SER A 60 -15.51 -5.80 3.55
CA SER A 60 -14.07 -5.70 3.73
C SER A 60 -13.28 -6.62 2.80
N ILE A 61 -13.74 -7.86 2.60
CA ILE A 61 -13.14 -8.78 1.62
C ILE A 61 -13.31 -8.23 0.20
N PHE A 62 -14.50 -7.73 -0.14
CA PHE A 62 -14.74 -7.13 -1.45
C PHE A 62 -13.83 -5.91 -1.68
N TYR A 63 -13.67 -5.05 -0.68
CA TYR A 63 -12.77 -3.90 -0.73
C TYR A 63 -11.32 -4.32 -0.96
N GLY A 64 -10.82 -5.34 -0.24
CA GLY A 64 -9.47 -5.87 -0.45
C GLY A 64 -9.24 -6.39 -1.87
N VAL A 65 -10.20 -7.11 -2.44
CA VAL A 65 -10.09 -7.64 -3.82
C VAL A 65 -10.24 -6.52 -4.86
N ALA A 66 -11.21 -5.61 -4.67
CA ALA A 66 -11.47 -4.51 -5.60
C ALA A 66 -10.30 -3.51 -5.63
N SER A 67 -9.73 -3.17 -4.48
CA SER A 67 -8.52 -2.33 -4.40
C SER A 67 -7.33 -2.96 -5.11
N ALA A 68 -7.11 -4.28 -4.95
CA ALA A 68 -6.06 -4.99 -5.68
C ALA A 68 -6.31 -5.01 -7.19
N ALA A 69 -7.57 -5.16 -7.62
CA ALA A 69 -7.94 -5.10 -9.04
C ALA A 69 -7.69 -3.71 -9.64
N VAL A 70 -8.03 -2.64 -8.92
CA VAL A 70 -7.73 -1.26 -9.33
C VAL A 70 -6.22 -1.05 -9.38
N LEU A 71 -5.48 -1.49 -8.36
CA LEU A 71 -4.02 -1.38 -8.31
C LEU A 71 -3.37 -2.09 -9.50
N TYR A 72 -3.76 -3.34 -9.76
CA TYR A 72 -3.27 -4.14 -10.88
C TYR A 72 -3.60 -3.49 -12.23
N GLY A 73 -4.88 -3.20 -12.45
CA GLY A 73 -5.38 -2.70 -13.73
C GLY A 73 -4.80 -1.34 -14.08
N ALA A 74 -4.86 -0.38 -13.16
CA ALA A 74 -4.29 0.93 -13.39
C ALA A 74 -2.76 0.85 -13.60
N THR A 75 -2.05 -0.06 -12.90
CA THR A 75 -0.59 -0.18 -13.06
C THR A 75 -0.26 -0.75 -14.43
N PHE A 76 -1.04 -1.73 -14.88
CA PHE A 76 -0.91 -2.32 -16.20
C PHE A 76 -1.14 -1.26 -17.30
N TYR A 77 -2.25 -0.53 -17.24
CA TYR A 77 -2.57 0.53 -18.21
C TYR A 77 -1.53 1.65 -18.22
N LEU A 78 -1.07 2.09 -17.05
CA LEU A 78 -0.06 3.13 -16.93
C LEU A 78 1.26 2.69 -17.58
N LEU A 79 1.74 1.48 -17.30
CA LEU A 79 3.00 1.01 -17.85
C LEU A 79 2.93 0.67 -19.33
N ARG A 80 1.77 0.22 -19.81
CA ARG A 80 1.50 0.07 -21.25
C ARG A 80 1.53 1.41 -21.96
N TYR A 81 0.90 2.44 -21.40
CA TYR A 81 0.94 3.79 -21.94
C TYR A 81 2.37 4.37 -21.98
N LEU A 82 3.19 4.05 -20.99
CA LEU A 82 4.59 4.47 -20.91
C LEU A 82 5.55 3.59 -21.72
N GLY A 83 5.09 2.50 -22.33
CA GLY A 83 5.94 1.53 -23.04
C GLY A 83 6.94 0.79 -22.13
N GLN A 84 6.65 0.68 -20.84
CA GLN A 84 7.53 0.09 -19.82
C GLN A 84 6.94 -1.18 -19.19
N GLU A 85 6.25 -2.01 -19.99
CA GLU A 85 5.56 -3.23 -19.53
C GLU A 85 6.51 -4.21 -18.83
N GLN A 86 7.77 -4.27 -19.27
CA GLN A 86 8.85 -5.04 -18.64
C GLN A 86 9.08 -4.70 -17.15
N LYS A 87 8.68 -3.52 -16.67
CA LYS A 87 8.80 -3.11 -15.27
C LYS A 87 7.54 -3.42 -14.45
N PHE A 88 6.52 -4.03 -15.04
CA PHE A 88 5.22 -4.26 -14.41
C PHE A 88 5.32 -5.09 -13.14
N VAL A 89 5.94 -6.26 -13.21
CA VAL A 89 6.07 -7.16 -12.06
C VAL A 89 6.73 -6.45 -10.88
N LYS A 90 7.84 -5.74 -11.12
CA LYS A 90 8.58 -5.02 -10.08
C LYS A 90 7.78 -3.86 -9.49
N THR A 91 7.15 -3.05 -10.34
CA THR A 91 6.39 -1.86 -9.94
C THR A 91 5.15 -2.25 -9.14
N LEU A 92 4.38 -3.22 -9.63
CA LEU A 92 3.17 -3.67 -8.95
C LEU A 92 3.50 -4.36 -7.63
N THR A 93 4.56 -5.18 -7.59
CA THR A 93 5.01 -5.80 -6.33
C THR A 93 5.41 -4.74 -5.30
N ALA A 94 6.15 -3.71 -5.70
CA ALA A 94 6.52 -2.61 -4.84
C ALA A 94 5.31 -1.84 -4.30
N MET A 95 4.35 -1.50 -5.17
CA MET A 95 3.13 -0.79 -4.78
C MET A 95 2.25 -1.63 -3.85
N ALA A 96 2.14 -2.94 -4.11
CA ALA A 96 1.42 -3.87 -3.26
C ALA A 96 2.07 -3.98 -1.87
N ILE A 97 3.39 -4.13 -1.79
CA ILE A 97 4.11 -4.20 -0.51
C ILE A 97 3.97 -2.89 0.28
N MET A 98 4.14 -1.73 -0.36
CA MET A 98 4.02 -0.45 0.34
C MET A 98 2.59 -0.19 0.81
N GLY A 99 1.59 -0.54 0.00
CA GLY A 99 0.19 -0.48 0.39
C GLY A 99 -0.15 -1.44 1.53
N ALA A 100 0.44 -2.64 1.54
CA ALA A 100 0.28 -3.64 2.59
C ALA A 100 0.85 -3.13 3.92
N ILE A 101 2.02 -2.49 3.88
CA ILE A 101 2.65 -1.88 5.07
C ILE A 101 1.78 -0.75 5.63
N ALA A 102 1.21 0.08 4.77
CA ALA A 102 0.31 1.15 5.21
C ALA A 102 -0.97 0.60 5.85
N ALA A 103 -1.58 -0.42 5.25
CA ALA A 103 -2.74 -1.10 5.82
C ALA A 103 -2.42 -1.74 7.19
N LEU A 104 -1.23 -2.34 7.34
CA LEU A 104 -0.76 -2.84 8.62
C LEU A 104 -0.59 -1.72 9.66
N ALA A 105 0.04 -0.61 9.28
CA ALA A 105 0.20 0.56 10.15
C ALA A 105 -1.17 1.10 10.61
N TYR A 106 -2.16 1.09 9.71
CA TYR A 106 -3.52 1.48 10.03
C TYR A 106 -4.22 0.51 11.01
N ILE A 107 -4.05 -0.80 10.83
CA ILE A 107 -4.56 -1.81 11.78
C ILE A 107 -3.95 -1.58 13.16
N ILE A 108 -2.63 -1.42 13.24
CA ILE A 108 -1.92 -1.14 14.50
C ILE A 108 -2.43 0.14 15.14
N LEU A 109 -2.60 1.21 14.35
CA LEU A 109 -3.15 2.47 14.82
C LEU A 109 -4.56 2.30 15.40
N HIS A 110 -5.45 1.56 14.73
CA HIS A 110 -6.79 1.26 15.22
C HIS A 110 -6.77 0.50 16.54
N LEU A 111 -5.88 -0.48 16.67
CA LEU A 111 -5.71 -1.24 17.91
C LEU A 111 -5.21 -0.35 19.06
N ILE A 112 -4.20 0.50 18.80
CA ILE A 112 -3.66 1.42 19.82
C ILE A 112 -4.73 2.42 20.26
N VAL A 113 -5.44 3.06 19.32
CA VAL A 113 -6.51 4.01 19.61
C VAL A 113 -7.67 3.34 20.36
N GLY A 114 -8.04 2.12 19.96
CA GLY A 114 -9.11 1.35 20.60
C GLY A 114 -8.79 0.89 22.02
N VAL A 115 -7.52 0.61 22.33
CA VAL A 115 -7.08 0.22 23.68
C VAL A 115 -6.79 1.43 24.56
N ALA A 116 -6.19 2.48 24.01
CA ALA A 116 -5.70 3.63 24.79
C ALA A 116 -6.78 4.68 25.10
N LEU A 117 -7.87 4.74 24.31
CA LEU A 117 -8.92 5.75 24.47
C LEU A 117 -10.28 5.09 24.73
N PRO A 118 -10.61 4.74 25.99
CA PRO A 118 -11.96 4.31 26.37
C PRO A 118 -13.01 5.44 26.17
N PRO A 119 -14.32 5.11 26.05
CA PRO A 119 -15.38 6.07 25.77
C PRO A 119 -15.41 7.18 26.85
N PRO A 120 -15.40 8.49 26.51
CA PRO A 120 -16.38 9.15 25.62
C PRO A 120 -15.76 9.92 24.44
N LEU A 121 -14.50 9.65 24.09
CA LEU A 121 -13.81 10.36 23.01
C LEU A 121 -14.27 9.86 21.63
N PRO A 122 -14.37 10.74 20.61
CA PRO A 122 -14.75 10.37 19.25
C PRO A 122 -13.59 9.65 18.54
N THR A 123 -13.33 8.40 18.97
CA THR A 123 -12.26 7.52 18.50
C THR A 123 -12.24 7.39 16.98
N GLU A 124 -13.40 7.32 16.32
CA GLU A 124 -13.50 7.32 14.85
C GLU A 124 -12.93 8.60 14.21
N ARG A 125 -13.24 9.78 14.76
CA ARG A 125 -12.77 11.05 14.19
C ARG A 125 -11.27 11.19 14.37
N LEU A 126 -10.75 10.77 15.52
CA LEU A 126 -9.32 10.80 15.80
C LEU A 126 -8.56 9.77 14.95
N ALA A 127 -9.11 8.57 14.77
CA ALA A 127 -8.55 7.56 13.88
C ALA A 127 -8.52 8.04 12.41
N ARG A 128 -9.56 8.76 11.94
CA ARG A 128 -9.56 9.41 10.62
C ARG A 128 -8.55 10.54 10.49
N PHE A 129 -8.33 11.31 11.55
CA PHE A 129 -7.28 12.32 11.58
C PHE A 129 -5.88 11.69 11.51
N LEU A 130 -5.65 10.61 12.25
CA LEU A 130 -4.39 9.86 12.26
C LEU A 130 -4.17 9.01 11.00
N LEU A 131 -5.23 8.71 10.25
CA LEU A 131 -5.18 8.12 8.92
C LEU A 131 -4.54 9.06 7.89
N PHE A 132 -4.74 10.37 8.03
CA PHE A 132 -4.27 11.34 7.04
C PHE A 132 -2.74 11.25 6.80
N PRO A 133 -1.88 11.22 7.83
CA PRO A 133 -0.44 10.97 7.64
C PRO A 133 -0.12 9.67 6.91
N ILE A 134 -0.87 8.59 7.14
CA ILE A 134 -0.67 7.29 6.48
C ILE A 134 -1.02 7.40 4.99
N ILE A 135 -2.16 8.02 4.68
CA ILE A 135 -2.62 8.27 3.30
C ILE A 135 -1.61 9.14 2.54
N VAL A 136 -1.13 10.21 3.18
CA VAL A 136 -0.09 11.09 2.61
C VAL A 136 1.20 10.30 2.36
N TRP A 137 1.62 9.49 3.33
CA TRP A 137 2.81 8.64 3.20
C TRP A 137 2.69 7.67 2.02
N VAL A 138 1.56 6.98 1.86
CA VAL A 138 1.32 6.08 0.71
C VAL A 138 1.40 6.83 -0.61
N ALA A 139 0.79 8.01 -0.70
CA ALA A 139 0.85 8.83 -1.90
C ALA A 139 2.30 9.22 -2.26
N PHE A 140 3.11 9.60 -1.26
CA PHE A 140 4.54 9.88 -1.48
C PHE A 140 5.34 8.65 -1.86
N MET A 141 5.10 7.50 -1.22
CA MET A 141 5.76 6.24 -1.58
C MET A 141 5.43 5.85 -3.02
N TYR A 142 4.16 5.88 -3.41
CA TYR A 142 3.74 5.58 -4.79
C TYR A 142 4.33 6.59 -5.77
N ALA A 143 4.36 7.88 -5.44
CA ALA A 143 4.98 8.90 -6.29
C ALA A 143 6.48 8.65 -6.49
N PHE A 144 7.18 8.30 -5.40
CA PHE A 144 8.60 7.93 -5.44
C PHE A 144 8.83 6.71 -6.33
N LEU A 145 8.02 5.66 -6.19
CA LEU A 145 8.12 4.47 -7.03
C LEU A 145 7.88 4.81 -8.51
N LEU A 146 6.77 5.48 -8.82
CA LEU A 146 6.37 5.83 -10.19
C LEU A 146 7.39 6.74 -10.90
N ARG A 147 8.05 7.65 -10.17
CA ARG A 147 9.13 8.49 -10.71
C ARG A 147 10.27 7.64 -11.29
N HIS A 148 10.61 6.53 -10.66
CA HIS A 148 11.70 5.67 -11.11
C HIS A 148 11.31 4.72 -12.24
N VAL A 149 10.02 4.66 -12.62
CA VAL A 149 9.59 3.83 -13.74
C VAL A 149 9.87 4.51 -15.07
N SER A 150 9.50 5.80 -15.19
CA SER A 150 9.77 6.71 -16.33
C SER A 150 9.04 8.06 -16.19
N LEU A 151 8.24 8.28 -15.13
CA LEU A 151 7.45 9.50 -14.96
C LEU A 151 8.31 10.64 -14.39
N ARG A 152 8.10 11.87 -14.89
CA ARG A 152 8.63 13.07 -14.24
C ARG A 152 8.00 13.22 -12.84
N PRO A 153 8.67 13.90 -11.89
CA PRO A 153 8.20 13.99 -10.50
C PRO A 153 6.75 14.46 -10.34
N ILE A 154 6.34 15.48 -11.10
CA ILE A 154 4.98 16.04 -11.03
C ILE A 154 3.93 15.02 -11.53
N PRO A 155 4.03 14.46 -12.75
CA PRO A 155 3.13 13.38 -13.19
C PRO A 155 3.10 12.15 -12.26
N ALA A 156 4.24 11.76 -11.70
CA ALA A 156 4.32 10.64 -10.76
C ALA A 156 3.51 10.91 -9.49
N PHE A 157 3.61 12.13 -8.94
CA PHE A 157 2.83 12.54 -7.78
C PHE A 157 1.33 12.60 -8.08
N VAL A 158 0.93 13.22 -9.20
CA VAL A 158 -0.49 13.28 -9.59
C VAL A 158 -1.07 11.89 -9.76
N THR A 159 -0.36 11.00 -10.44
CA THR A 159 -0.81 9.61 -10.64
C THR A 159 -0.94 8.88 -9.30
N ALA A 160 0.05 9.01 -8.42
CA ALA A 160 0.02 8.41 -7.09
C ALA A 160 -1.11 8.95 -6.21
N ALA A 161 -1.37 10.26 -6.24
CA ALA A 161 -2.48 10.87 -5.54
C ALA A 161 -3.82 10.33 -6.06
N LEU A 162 -3.97 10.19 -7.39
CA LEU A 162 -5.16 9.59 -7.99
C LEU A 162 -5.35 8.13 -7.58
N TYR A 163 -4.28 7.33 -7.47
CA TYR A 163 -4.34 5.98 -6.94
C TYR A 163 -4.91 5.94 -5.53
N VAL A 164 -4.34 6.76 -4.65
CA VAL A 164 -4.72 6.80 -3.24
C VAL A 164 -6.15 7.31 -3.10
N ILE A 165 -6.56 8.31 -3.87
CA ILE A 165 -7.96 8.79 -3.87
C ILE A 165 -8.91 7.70 -4.39
N ALA A 166 -8.59 7.04 -5.50
CA ALA A 166 -9.43 5.99 -6.06
C ALA A 166 -9.64 4.81 -5.09
N ILE A 167 -8.58 4.41 -4.39
CA ILE A 167 -8.61 3.28 -3.47
C ILE A 167 -9.19 3.71 -2.10
N GLU A 168 -8.60 4.69 -1.45
CA GLU A 168 -8.92 5.04 -0.06
C GLU A 168 -10.12 5.98 0.10
N VAL A 169 -10.54 6.67 -0.98
CA VAL A 169 -11.67 7.62 -0.92
C VAL A 169 -12.84 7.11 -1.73
N VAL A 170 -12.65 6.75 -3.00
CA VAL A 170 -13.76 6.36 -3.88
C VAL A 170 -14.26 4.96 -3.52
N LEU A 171 -13.37 3.96 -3.49
CA LEU A 171 -13.73 2.59 -3.12
C LEU A 171 -14.21 2.48 -1.68
N ALA A 172 -13.63 3.25 -0.75
CA ALA A 172 -14.04 3.24 0.66
C ALA A 172 -15.38 3.96 0.90
N ALA A 173 -15.77 4.88 0.01
CA ALA A 173 -17.06 5.55 0.06
C ALA A 173 -18.22 4.69 -0.48
N ILE A 174 -17.93 3.55 -1.12
CA ILE A 174 -18.97 2.62 -1.59
C ILE A 174 -19.57 1.93 -0.38
N LYS A 175 -20.72 2.44 0.07
CA LYS A 175 -21.57 1.79 1.07
C LYS A 175 -22.39 0.71 0.38
N PHE A 176 -22.07 -0.55 0.65
CA PHE A 176 -22.96 -1.69 0.40
C PHE A 176 -23.74 -2.02 1.66
#